data_AF-A0A1Q5P6Q3-F1
#
_entry.id   AF-A0A1Q5P6Q3-F1
#
_cell.length_a   1.000
_cell.length_b   1.000
_cell.length_c   1.000
_cell.angle_alpha   90.00
_cell.angle_beta   90.00
_cell.angle_gamma   90.00
#
_symmetry.space_group_name_H-M   'P 1'
#
loop_
_entity.id
_entity.type
_entity.pdbx_description
1 polymer ?
#
loop_
_entity_poly.entity_id
_entity_poly.type
_entity_poly.pdbx_seq_one_letter_code
_entity_poly.pdbx_strand_id
1 'polypeptide(L)'
;MKKWMLVVSMFAAIFLAACGNEDKETVKETAVKEEKVANIQLMENEEVGNYLADSKGMTLYYFKKDEPGKSNCAGDCLANWPPFTQKEFEVPAHFDKEDFETIKREDTEAEQVTYKGYPLYYFAKDKVEGDVNGQGVKDVWFTVNSETEFK
;
A
#
# COMPACT_ATOMS: atom_id res chain seq x y z
N MET A 1 -36.87 -40.17 -24.04
CA MET A 1 -36.51 -41.31 -24.92
C MET A 1 -36.86 -40.96 -26.36
N LYS A 2 -35.88 -40.58 -27.19
CA LYS A 2 -35.92 -40.76 -28.65
C LYS A 2 -34.53 -40.50 -29.23
N LYS A 3 -33.96 -41.57 -29.77
CA LYS A 3 -32.69 -41.67 -30.50
C LYS A 3 -32.83 -41.09 -31.92
N TRP A 4 -31.68 -41.01 -32.60
CA TRP A 4 -31.40 -40.73 -34.03
C TRP A 4 -31.04 -39.26 -34.35
N MET A 5 -30.04 -38.95 -35.18
CA MET A 5 -29.29 -39.75 -36.16
C MET A 5 -27.97 -39.01 -36.50
N LEU A 6 -26.95 -39.78 -36.86
CA LEU A 6 -25.68 -39.31 -37.43
C LEU A 6 -25.89 -38.60 -38.78
N VAL A 7 -25.17 -37.50 -39.02
CA VAL A 7 -24.79 -37.08 -40.38
C VAL A 7 -23.30 -36.75 -40.38
N VAL A 8 -22.58 -37.58 -41.12
CA VAL A 8 -21.18 -37.43 -41.52
C VAL A 8 -21.12 -36.36 -42.62
N SER A 9 -20.23 -35.38 -42.50
CA SER A 9 -19.81 -34.58 -43.64
C SER A 9 -18.30 -34.35 -43.60
N MET A 10 -17.64 -34.96 -44.57
CA MET A 10 -16.23 -34.83 -44.89
C MET A 10 -15.91 -33.41 -45.35
N PHE A 11 -14.95 -32.75 -44.70
CA PHE A 11 -14.09 -31.80 -45.38
C PHE A 11 -12.63 -32.21 -45.12
N ALA A 12 -12.05 -32.85 -46.13
CA ALA A 12 -10.63 -33.12 -46.21
C ALA A 12 -9.93 -31.85 -46.73
N ALA A 13 -9.10 -31.23 -45.91
CA ALA A 13 -8.08 -30.29 -46.35
C ALA A 13 -6.72 -30.89 -45.99
N ILE A 14 -6.04 -31.38 -47.01
CA ILE A 14 -4.66 -31.85 -46.98
C ILE A 14 -3.77 -30.61 -46.95
N PHE A 15 -3.00 -30.43 -45.86
CA PHE A 15 -1.81 -29.59 -45.89
C PHE A 15 -0.60 -30.42 -45.50
N LEU A 16 0.43 -30.30 -46.34
CA LEU A 16 1.67 -31.05 -46.35
C LEU A 16 2.62 -30.63 -45.21
N ALA A 17 3.26 -31.66 -44.66
CA ALA A 17 4.65 -31.72 -44.19
C ALA A 17 5.17 -30.68 -43.16
N ALA A 18 5.50 -31.15 -41.96
CA ALA A 18 6.86 -31.08 -41.42
C ALA A 18 6.99 -31.94 -40.14
N CYS A 19 8.18 -32.50 -39.96
CA CYS A 19 8.55 -33.55 -39.02
C CYS A 19 8.58 -33.14 -37.53
N GLY A 20 8.29 -34.11 -36.66
CA GLY A 20 9.22 -34.61 -35.64
C GLY A 20 9.62 -33.70 -34.47
N ASN A 21 9.09 -34.06 -33.29
CA ASN A 21 9.63 -33.93 -31.93
C ASN A 21 10.62 -32.81 -31.62
N GLU A 22 10.20 -31.92 -30.71
CA GLU A 22 11.03 -31.42 -29.62
C GLU A 22 10.10 -30.92 -28.51
N ASP A 23 10.00 -31.70 -27.43
CA ASP A 23 9.48 -31.24 -26.15
C ASP A 23 10.38 -30.10 -25.68
N LYS A 24 9.97 -28.85 -25.96
CA LYS A 24 10.52 -27.67 -25.30
C LYS A 24 9.40 -27.03 -24.51
N GLU A 25 9.42 -27.35 -23.22
CA GLU A 25 8.93 -26.51 -22.15
C GLU A 25 9.37 -25.07 -22.44
N THR A 26 8.49 -24.33 -23.09
CA THR A 26 8.62 -22.89 -23.20
C THR A 26 7.93 -22.34 -21.97
N VAL A 27 8.64 -22.42 -20.83
CA VAL A 27 8.43 -21.47 -19.75
C VAL A 27 8.68 -20.13 -20.41
N LYS A 28 7.59 -19.43 -20.77
CA LYS A 28 7.67 -18.03 -21.15
C LYS A 28 8.16 -17.32 -19.91
N GLU A 29 9.47 -17.11 -19.89
CA GLU A 29 10.15 -16.04 -19.20
C GLU A 29 9.63 -14.72 -19.82
N THR A 30 8.37 -14.40 -19.51
CA THR A 30 7.95 -13.01 -19.47
C THR A 30 8.65 -12.44 -18.26
N ALA A 31 9.64 -11.59 -18.50
CA ALA A 31 10.20 -10.67 -17.54
C ALA A 31 9.06 -10.13 -16.67
N VAL A 32 8.96 -10.65 -15.45
CA VAL A 32 8.16 -10.03 -14.41
C VAL A 32 8.92 -8.76 -14.10
N LYS A 33 8.44 -7.66 -14.65
CA LYS A 33 8.70 -6.35 -14.10
C LYS A 33 8.12 -6.43 -12.69
N GLU A 34 8.97 -6.71 -11.73
CA GLU A 34 8.65 -6.68 -10.32
C GLU A 34 8.11 -5.27 -10.06
N GLU A 35 6.79 -5.15 -9.92
CA GLU A 35 6.21 -3.92 -9.41
C GLU A 35 6.72 -3.79 -7.99
N LYS A 36 7.75 -2.95 -7.84
CA LYS A 36 8.07 -2.21 -6.63
C LYS A 36 6.75 -1.64 -6.08
N VAL A 37 6.08 -2.38 -5.17
CA VAL A 37 4.78 -1.97 -4.64
C VAL A 37 5.04 -0.86 -3.64
N ALA A 38 4.81 0.38 -4.05
CA ALA A 38 4.88 1.51 -3.12
C ALA A 38 3.82 1.32 -2.02
N ASN A 39 4.29 0.91 -0.83
CA ASN A 39 3.42 0.67 0.32
C ASN A 39 2.92 1.97 0.97
N ILE A 40 3.46 3.11 0.55
CA ILE A 40 3.02 4.46 0.89
C ILE A 40 2.79 5.21 -0.42
N GLN A 41 1.66 5.88 -0.55
CA GLN A 41 1.26 6.64 -1.72
C GLN A 41 0.90 8.09 -1.36
N LEU A 42 0.88 8.95 -2.37
CA LEU A 42 0.40 10.33 -2.27
C LEU A 42 -1.03 10.38 -2.81
N MET A 43 -1.95 10.88 -1.99
CA MET A 43 -3.34 11.13 -2.35
C MET A 43 -3.67 12.61 -2.20
N GLU A 44 -4.79 13.04 -2.78
CA GLU A 44 -5.28 14.42 -2.71
C GLU A 44 -6.73 14.45 -2.21
N ASN A 45 -7.04 15.42 -1.35
CA ASN A 45 -8.37 15.67 -0.83
C ASN A 45 -8.62 17.19 -0.77
N GLU A 46 -9.84 17.62 -1.06
CA GLU A 46 -10.19 19.05 -1.14
C GLU A 46 -9.99 19.82 0.18
N GLU A 47 -10.08 19.15 1.33
CA GLU A 47 -9.97 19.76 2.65
C GLU A 47 -8.52 19.88 3.15
N VAL A 48 -7.69 18.88 2.85
CA VAL A 48 -6.32 18.76 3.39
C VAL A 48 -5.21 18.91 2.34
N GLY A 49 -5.58 19.00 1.06
CA GLY A 49 -4.64 18.98 -0.05
C GLY A 49 -4.00 17.60 -0.22
N ASN A 50 -2.72 17.58 -0.59
CA ASN A 50 -1.95 16.35 -0.71
C ASN A 50 -1.69 15.74 0.68
N TYR A 51 -1.75 14.41 0.79
CA TYR A 51 -1.44 13.68 2.02
C TYR A 51 -0.91 12.27 1.74
N LEU A 52 -0.20 11.70 2.73
CA LEU A 52 0.28 10.33 2.71
C LEU A 52 -0.84 9.34 3.07
N ALA A 53 -0.91 8.27 2.30
CA ALA A 53 -1.75 7.12 2.58
C ALA A 53 -0.95 5.81 2.40
N ASP A 54 -1.42 4.71 2.98
CA ASP A 54 -0.85 3.39 2.71
C ASP A 54 -1.28 2.84 1.33
N SER A 55 -0.83 1.64 0.94
CA SER A 55 -1.20 1.01 -0.34
C SER A 55 -2.68 0.68 -0.52
N LYS A 56 -3.50 0.80 0.53
CA LYS A 56 -4.96 0.64 0.47
C LYS A 56 -5.69 1.99 0.47
N GLY A 57 -4.94 3.09 0.43
CA GLY A 57 -5.47 4.44 0.45
C GLY A 57 -5.97 4.89 1.83
N MET A 58 -5.55 4.21 2.90
CA MET A 58 -5.85 4.63 4.26
C MET A 58 -4.90 5.75 4.69
N THR A 59 -5.45 6.86 5.14
CA THR A 59 -4.71 8.07 5.51
C THR A 59 -3.74 7.83 6.67
N LEU A 60 -2.54 8.40 6.55
CA LEU A 60 -1.51 8.42 7.57
C LEU A 60 -1.44 9.79 8.24
N TYR A 61 -1.38 9.78 9.57
CA TYR A 61 -1.36 10.96 10.43
C TYR A 61 -0.11 11.00 11.29
N TYR A 62 0.26 12.19 11.73
CA TYR A 62 1.21 12.37 12.83
C TYR A 62 0.53 12.96 14.06
N PHE A 63 1.11 12.68 15.23
CA PHE A 63 0.69 13.26 16.49
C PHE A 63 1.59 14.44 16.85
N LYS A 64 1.03 15.65 16.93
CA LYS A 64 1.77 16.87 17.31
C LYS A 64 2.42 16.80 18.69
N LYS A 65 1.98 15.90 19.57
CA LYS A 65 2.57 15.71 20.88
C LYS A 65 3.69 14.67 20.90
N ASP A 66 3.99 14.01 19.78
CA ASP A 66 5.16 13.14 19.68
C ASP A 66 6.45 13.94 19.64
N GLU A 67 7.56 13.25 19.90
CA GLU A 67 8.91 13.78 19.74
C GLU A 67 9.60 13.01 18.60
N PRO A 68 10.63 13.59 17.94
CA PRO A 68 11.42 12.84 16.97
C PRO A 68 11.96 11.54 17.58
N GLY A 69 11.70 10.42 16.93
CA GLY A 69 12.12 9.10 17.38
C GLY A 69 11.24 8.47 18.48
N LYS A 70 10.18 9.15 18.96
CA LYS A 70 9.41 8.70 20.12
C LYS A 70 7.91 9.01 20.04
N SER A 71 7.12 7.97 20.26
CA SER A 71 5.67 8.10 20.42
C SER A 71 5.27 8.39 21.87
N ASN A 72 4.43 9.41 22.05
CA ASN A 72 3.71 9.72 23.29
C ASN A 72 2.25 9.19 23.25
N CYS A 73 1.83 8.58 22.15
CA CYS A 73 0.55 7.86 22.06
C CYS A 73 0.73 6.42 22.57
N ALA A 74 0.24 6.12 23.77
CA ALA A 74 0.28 4.78 24.36
C ALA A 74 -1.06 4.42 25.04
N GLY A 75 -1.23 3.14 25.40
CA GLY A 75 -2.46 2.66 26.07
C GLY A 75 -3.71 2.90 25.22
N ASP A 76 -4.75 3.50 25.82
CA ASP A 76 -6.03 3.78 25.15
C ASP A 76 -5.92 4.67 23.90
N CYS A 77 -4.82 5.42 23.76
CA CYS A 77 -4.54 6.19 22.55
C CYS A 77 -4.49 5.28 21.32
N LEU A 78 -3.86 4.11 21.44
CA LEU A 78 -3.64 3.17 20.33
C LEU A 78 -4.94 2.52 19.81
N ALA A 79 -5.99 2.48 20.63
CA ALA A 79 -7.31 2.02 20.18
C ALA A 79 -7.94 2.98 19.16
N ASN A 80 -7.60 4.27 19.25
CA ASN A 80 -8.07 5.29 18.31
C ASN A 80 -7.04 5.61 17.23
N TRP A 81 -5.76 5.47 17.55
CA TRP A 81 -4.63 5.82 16.68
C TRP A 81 -3.66 4.65 16.58
N PRO A 82 -4.02 3.58 15.84
CA PRO A 82 -3.12 2.45 15.65
C PRO A 82 -1.83 2.88 14.95
N PRO A 83 -0.66 2.36 15.35
CA PRO A 83 0.60 2.69 14.71
C PRO A 83 0.64 2.12 13.29
N PHE A 84 1.21 2.88 12.35
CA PHE A 84 1.53 2.37 11.02
C PHE A 84 2.83 1.57 11.08
N THR A 85 2.69 0.24 10.99
CA THR A 85 3.82 -0.69 11.07
C THR A 85 4.04 -1.35 9.72
N GLN A 86 5.18 -1.11 9.09
CA GLN A 86 5.51 -1.67 7.78
C GLN A 86 7.03 -1.94 7.73
N LYS A 87 7.41 -3.20 7.48
CA LYS A 87 8.82 -3.62 7.45
C LYS A 87 9.57 -3.10 6.23
N GLU A 88 8.89 -3.16 5.09
CA GLU A 88 9.43 -2.73 3.81
C GLU A 88 8.40 -1.82 3.18
N PHE A 89 8.80 -0.61 2.84
CA PHE A 89 7.96 0.34 2.15
C PHE A 89 8.77 1.07 1.10
N GLU A 90 8.03 1.58 0.12
CA GLU A 90 8.57 2.53 -0.82
C GLU A 90 7.85 3.85 -0.63
N VAL A 91 8.59 4.89 -0.96
CA VAL A 91 8.21 6.26 -0.74
C VAL A 91 7.64 6.81 -2.05
N PRO A 92 6.52 7.53 -2.02
CA PRO A 92 5.94 8.13 -3.22
C PRO A 92 6.88 9.16 -3.83
N ALA A 93 6.66 9.49 -5.12
CA ALA A 93 7.37 10.60 -5.75
C ALA A 93 7.17 11.89 -4.94
N HIS A 94 8.15 12.81 -5.02
CA HIS A 94 8.19 14.09 -4.29
C HIS A 94 8.41 13.99 -2.77
N PHE A 95 8.76 12.80 -2.28
CA PHE A 95 9.24 12.59 -0.93
C PHE A 95 10.65 12.00 -0.97
N ASP A 96 11.50 12.45 -0.06
CA ASP A 96 12.84 11.92 0.10
C ASP A 96 12.79 10.63 0.90
N LYS A 97 13.49 9.59 0.42
CA LYS A 97 13.48 8.29 1.10
C LYS A 97 14.16 8.38 2.47
N GLU A 98 15.15 9.26 2.62
CA GLU A 98 15.84 9.48 3.89
C GLU A 98 14.94 10.09 4.97
N ASP A 99 13.82 10.73 4.62
CA ASP A 99 12.87 11.24 5.60
C ASP A 99 12.07 10.10 6.26
N PHE A 100 12.08 8.89 5.71
CA PHE A 100 11.35 7.76 6.26
C PHE A 100 12.28 6.78 6.99
N GLU A 101 12.00 6.58 8.26
CA GLU A 101 12.72 5.63 9.12
C GLU A 101 11.73 4.77 9.91
N THR A 102 12.25 3.92 10.79
CA THR A 102 11.44 3.16 11.75
C THR A 102 11.95 3.38 13.17
N ILE A 103 11.03 3.37 14.13
CA ILE A 103 11.35 3.38 15.56
C ILE A 103 10.87 2.10 16.21
N LYS A 104 11.58 1.61 17.21
CA LYS A 104 11.08 0.56 18.10
C LYS A 104 10.27 1.22 19.22
N ARG A 105 8.98 0.91 19.31
CA ARG A 105 8.11 1.46 20.35
C ARG A 105 8.43 0.88 21.73
N GLU A 106 8.45 1.71 22.76
CA GLU A 106 8.73 1.29 24.14
C GLU A 106 7.59 0.47 24.77
N ASP A 107 6.35 0.68 24.33
CA ASP A 107 5.14 0.11 24.93
C ASP A 107 4.75 -1.27 24.38
N THR A 108 5.05 -1.53 23.12
CA THR A 108 4.62 -2.71 22.36
C THR A 108 5.77 -3.49 21.75
N GLU A 109 7.00 -2.95 21.81
CA GLU A 109 8.20 -3.43 21.11
C GLU A 109 8.08 -3.50 19.58
N ALA A 110 6.95 -3.08 19.01
CA ALA A 110 6.69 -3.09 17.60
C ALA A 110 7.49 -1.98 16.89
N GLU A 111 7.88 -2.25 15.65
CA GLU A 111 8.43 -1.23 14.75
C GLU A 111 7.29 -0.36 14.20
N GLN A 112 7.49 0.95 14.22
CA GLN A 112 6.56 1.91 13.65
C GLN A 112 7.31 2.80 12.65
N VAL A 113 6.68 3.04 11.50
CA VAL A 113 7.24 3.94 10.47
C VAL A 113 7.15 5.39 10.94
N THR A 114 8.17 6.16 10.61
CA THR A 114 8.23 7.59 10.86
C THR A 114 8.40 8.37 9.56
N TYR A 115 7.98 9.63 9.55
CA TYR A 115 8.32 10.62 8.53
C TYR A 115 8.96 11.84 9.18
N LYS A 116 10.14 12.25 8.71
CA LYS A 116 11.02 13.25 9.33
C LYS A 116 11.21 13.02 10.83
N GLY A 117 11.30 11.74 11.23
CA GLY A 117 11.45 11.30 12.61
C GLY A 117 10.14 11.24 13.44
N TYR A 118 9.00 11.67 12.91
CA TYR A 118 7.73 11.62 13.64
C TYR A 118 6.92 10.35 13.34
N PRO A 119 6.38 9.66 14.36
CA PRO A 119 5.65 8.41 14.16
C PRO A 119 4.35 8.59 13.35
N LEU A 120 4.09 7.66 12.44
CA LEU A 120 2.90 7.64 11.60
C LEU A 120 1.81 6.72 12.15
N TYR A 121 0.56 7.14 12.06
CA TYR A 121 -0.59 6.43 12.61
C TYR A 121 -1.74 6.35 11.61
N TYR A 122 -2.56 5.34 11.78
CA TYR A 122 -3.92 5.30 11.25
C TYR A 122 -4.89 5.97 12.22
N PHE A 123 -6.09 6.27 11.73
CA PHE A 123 -7.21 6.69 12.57
C PHE A 123 -8.34 5.65 12.56
N ALA A 124 -8.77 5.21 13.73
CA ALA A 124 -9.77 4.13 13.86
C ALA A 124 -11.15 4.48 13.28
N LYS A 125 -11.44 5.76 13.02
CA LYS A 125 -12.71 6.18 12.39
C LYS A 125 -12.63 6.30 10.88
N ASP A 126 -11.45 6.22 10.27
CA ASP A 126 -11.33 6.09 8.83
C ASP A 126 -11.67 4.64 8.44
N LYS A 127 -12.66 4.47 7.57
CA LYS A 127 -13.26 3.17 7.22
C LYS A 127 -13.02 2.79 5.77
N VAL A 128 -12.86 3.78 4.90
CA VAL A 128 -12.63 3.59 3.48
C VAL A 128 -11.44 4.43 3.02
N GLU A 129 -10.91 4.07 1.86
CA GLU A 129 -9.92 4.85 1.15
C GLU A 129 -10.37 6.32 1.02
N GLY A 130 -9.46 7.25 1.24
CA GLY A 130 -9.73 8.68 1.10
C GLY A 130 -10.33 9.36 2.32
N ASP A 131 -10.73 8.61 3.35
CA ASP A 131 -11.21 9.18 4.61
C ASP A 131 -10.07 9.97 5.30
N VAL A 132 -10.31 11.26 5.60
CA VAL A 132 -9.37 12.14 6.30
C VAL A 132 -9.92 12.62 7.66
N ASN A 133 -10.78 11.82 8.30
CA ASN A 133 -11.56 12.23 9.48
C ASN A 133 -10.70 12.48 10.73
N GLY A 134 -9.43 12.06 10.71
CA GLY A 134 -8.46 12.30 11.78
C GLY A 134 -7.87 13.71 11.75
N GLN A 135 -8.04 14.44 10.65
CA GLN A 135 -7.50 15.78 10.49
C GLN A 135 -8.03 16.73 11.57
N GLY A 136 -7.12 17.40 12.26
CA GLY A 136 -7.44 18.40 13.28
C GLY A 136 -8.07 17.85 14.55
N VAL A 137 -8.13 16.53 14.74
CA VAL A 137 -8.73 15.95 15.96
C VAL A 137 -7.99 16.49 17.19
N LYS A 138 -8.73 17.18 18.07
CA LYS A 138 -8.21 17.83 19.29
C LYS A 138 -7.05 18.80 19.04
N ASP A 139 -6.92 19.34 17.82
CA ASP A 139 -5.84 20.26 17.41
C ASP A 139 -4.42 19.67 17.52
N VAL A 140 -4.30 18.34 17.50
CA VAL A 140 -3.04 17.63 17.71
C VAL A 140 -2.81 16.46 16.75
N TRP A 141 -3.76 16.12 15.89
CA TRP A 141 -3.61 15.06 14.89
C TRP A 141 -3.78 15.66 13.50
N PHE A 142 -2.83 15.40 12.61
CA PHE A 142 -2.83 16.02 11.29
C PHE A 142 -2.31 15.04 10.24
N THR A 143 -2.82 15.16 9.02
CA THR A 143 -2.29 14.47 7.85
C THR A 143 -0.85 14.90 7.58
N VAL A 144 -0.12 14.04 6.87
CA VAL A 144 1.29 14.28 6.53
C VAL A 144 1.43 14.51 5.04
N ASN A 145 2.21 15.52 4.64
CA ASN A 145 2.62 15.77 3.27
C ASN A 145 4.09 16.21 3.20
N SER A 146 4.63 16.40 1.99
CA SER A 146 6.04 16.74 1.79
C SER A 146 6.45 18.09 2.39
N GLU A 147 5.49 19.01 2.50
CA GLU A 147 5.63 20.36 3.05
C GLU A 147 5.38 20.42 4.56
N THR A 148 5.07 19.28 5.21
CA THR A 148 4.76 19.26 6.64
C THR A 148 5.98 19.68 7.45
N GLU A 149 5.79 20.76 8.20
CA GLU A 149 6.72 21.24 9.22
C GLU A 149 6.28 20.74 10.60
N PHE A 150 7.10 19.88 11.17
CA PHE A 150 6.90 19.40 12.53
C PHE A 150 7.38 20.42 13.56
N LYS A 151 6.61 20.63 14.62
CA LYS A 151 6.85 21.66 15.65
C LYS A 151 6.98 21.05 17.03
#